data_AF-A0A2T5G1K8-F1
#
_entry.id   AF-A0A2T5G1K8-F1
#
_cell.length_a   1.000
_cell.length_b   1.000
_cell.length_c   1.000
_cell.angle_alpha   90.00
_cell.angle_beta   90.00
_cell.angle_gamma   90.00
#
_symmetry.space_group_name_H-M   'P 1'
#
loop_
_entity.id
_entity.type
_entity.pdbx_description
1 polymer ?
#
loop_
_entity_poly.entity_id
_entity_poly.type
_entity_poly.pdbx_seq_one_letter_code
_entity_poly.pdbx_strand_id
1 'polypeptide(L)'
;MTATIDLAEMRTFVAVVTEGSFTAAAQRLDTDKARISRVVRRMEEELGAQLLNRSTRRLSVTEVGRDYFERAVCILSAADAAAAAVAQQTQKPKGRLKVTAGAEFGTTRVDGWIAEFLRTSPAVTVETEYTNRVVDIIHEGVDVAIRIGDLANSELSARKLGEVRYGLYASPDYLRRAAPLREIADLTHHDLIMHTPRGRPSWTLVNGSRTERIDQLPRCSLNNTIAARNMALADLGIVQLPQYMAASHLEDGTLERVLLDWARKPVPVHAVFASSRYMDPKVRGFVDLAVALFPN
;
A
#
# COMPACT_ATOMS: atom_id res chain seq x y z
N MET A 1 -32.94 -8.36 -22.91
CA MET A 1 -32.11 -9.51 -23.32
C MET A 1 -31.02 -9.65 -22.28
N THR A 2 -30.91 -10.79 -21.60
CA THR A 2 -29.84 -11.03 -20.63
C THR A 2 -28.59 -11.40 -21.42
N ALA A 3 -27.59 -10.52 -21.46
CA ALA A 3 -26.30 -10.84 -22.07
C ALA A 3 -25.70 -12.06 -21.34
N THR A 4 -25.31 -13.10 -22.07
CA THR A 4 -24.83 -14.36 -21.49
C THR A 4 -23.31 -14.43 -21.64
N ILE A 5 -22.61 -13.55 -20.92
CA ILE A 5 -21.15 -13.53 -20.94
C ILE A 5 -20.61 -14.63 -20.02
N ASP A 6 -19.71 -15.46 -20.54
CA ASP A 6 -19.06 -16.50 -19.74
C ASP A 6 -17.81 -15.99 -18.99
N LEU A 7 -17.33 -16.77 -18.01
CA LEU A 7 -16.15 -16.39 -17.22
C LEU A 7 -14.85 -16.36 -18.03
N ALA A 8 -14.73 -17.15 -19.11
CA ALA A 8 -13.55 -17.17 -19.96
C ALA A 8 -13.47 -15.90 -20.82
N GLU A 9 -14.60 -15.40 -21.27
CA GLU A 9 -14.75 -14.11 -21.96
C GLU A 9 -14.39 -12.97 -21.01
N MET A 10 -14.93 -12.96 -19.78
CA MET A 10 -14.54 -11.97 -18.76
C MET A 10 -13.03 -11.99 -18.50
N ARG A 11 -12.41 -13.17 -18.35
CA ARG A 11 -10.95 -13.31 -18.18
C ARG A 11 -10.19 -12.73 -19.37
N THR A 12 -10.71 -12.93 -20.58
CA THR A 12 -10.09 -12.41 -21.81
C THR A 12 -10.10 -10.89 -21.82
N PHE A 13 -11.23 -10.25 -21.48
CA PHE A 13 -11.32 -8.80 -21.38
C PHE A 13 -10.42 -8.24 -20.27
N VAL A 14 -10.47 -8.83 -19.07
CA VAL A 14 -9.62 -8.41 -17.93
C VAL A 14 -8.14 -8.50 -18.28
N ALA A 15 -7.70 -9.56 -18.97
CA ALA A 15 -6.31 -9.67 -19.43
C ALA A 15 -5.94 -8.56 -20.42
N VAL A 16 -6.81 -8.23 -21.38
CA VAL A 16 -6.56 -7.16 -22.36
C VAL A 16 -6.41 -5.80 -21.70
N VAL A 17 -7.27 -5.47 -20.73
CA VAL A 17 -7.21 -4.21 -19.98
C VAL A 17 -5.96 -4.16 -19.09
N THR A 18 -5.66 -5.24 -18.36
CA THR A 18 -4.53 -5.32 -17.43
C THR A 18 -3.19 -5.18 -18.16
N GLU A 19 -3.04 -5.83 -19.30
CA GLU A 19 -1.80 -5.82 -20.09
C GLU A 19 -1.68 -4.60 -21.01
N GLY A 20 -2.75 -3.80 -21.15
CA GLY A 20 -2.80 -2.64 -22.04
C GLY A 20 -2.61 -2.96 -23.54
N SER A 21 -2.58 -4.24 -23.92
CA SER A 21 -2.30 -4.70 -25.28
C SER A 21 -2.91 -6.07 -25.54
N PHE A 22 -3.59 -6.20 -26.70
CA PHE A 22 -4.08 -7.49 -27.19
C PHE A 22 -2.96 -8.52 -27.41
N THR A 23 -1.77 -8.07 -27.81
CA THR A 23 -0.63 -8.98 -28.06
C THR A 23 -0.10 -9.54 -26.75
N ALA A 24 0.05 -8.70 -25.72
CA ALA A 24 0.53 -9.13 -24.40
C ALA A 24 -0.51 -10.03 -23.70
N ALA A 25 -1.80 -9.71 -23.82
CA ALA A 25 -2.87 -10.56 -23.34
C ALA A 25 -2.90 -11.93 -24.04
N ALA A 26 -2.62 -11.98 -25.35
CA ALA A 26 -2.55 -13.22 -26.13
C ALA A 26 -1.43 -14.14 -25.65
N GLN A 27 -0.25 -13.57 -25.39
CA GLN A 27 0.87 -14.30 -24.80
C GLN A 27 0.53 -14.82 -23.40
N ARG A 28 -0.10 -14.00 -22.56
CA ARG A 28 -0.50 -14.40 -21.20
C ARG A 28 -1.54 -15.52 -21.17
N LEU A 29 -2.46 -15.55 -22.13
CA LEU A 29 -3.53 -16.54 -22.22
C LEU A 29 -3.20 -17.72 -23.13
N ASP A 30 -1.95 -17.85 -23.58
CA ASP A 30 -1.48 -18.90 -24.50
C ASP A 30 -2.40 -19.05 -25.73
N THR A 31 -2.67 -17.94 -26.40
CA THR A 31 -3.59 -17.88 -27.54
C THR A 31 -3.16 -16.85 -28.57
N ASP A 32 -3.93 -16.71 -29.66
CA ASP A 32 -3.64 -15.75 -30.72
C ASP A 32 -4.43 -14.45 -30.58
N LYS A 33 -3.83 -13.36 -31.07
CA LYS A 33 -4.41 -12.00 -31.03
C LYS A 33 -5.78 -11.93 -31.73
N ALA A 34 -5.98 -12.67 -32.81
CA ALA A 34 -7.22 -12.62 -33.59
C ALA A 34 -8.37 -13.27 -32.81
N ARG A 35 -8.10 -14.32 -32.03
CA ARG A 35 -9.07 -14.95 -31.13
C ARG A 35 -9.47 -14.03 -29.99
N ILE A 36 -8.53 -13.41 -29.28
CA ILE A 36 -8.86 -12.43 -28.23
C ILE A 36 -9.67 -11.26 -28.78
N SER A 37 -9.28 -10.72 -29.94
CA SER A 37 -10.00 -9.58 -30.54
C SER A 37 -11.44 -9.94 -30.91
N ARG A 38 -11.69 -11.17 -31.39
CA ARG A 38 -13.04 -11.68 -31.67
C ARG A 38 -13.86 -11.86 -30.40
N VAL A 39 -13.28 -12.41 -29.34
CA VAL A 39 -13.95 -12.59 -28.04
C VAL A 39 -14.40 -11.24 -27.48
N VAL A 40 -13.50 -10.26 -27.39
CA VAL A 40 -13.85 -8.94 -26.86
C VAL A 40 -14.89 -8.23 -27.71
N ARG A 41 -14.81 -8.36 -29.06
CA ARG A 41 -15.83 -7.79 -29.95
C ARG A 41 -17.21 -8.40 -29.70
N ARG A 42 -17.28 -9.73 -29.57
CA ARG A 42 -18.54 -10.41 -29.25
C ARG A 42 -19.11 -9.95 -27.91
N MET A 43 -18.26 -9.80 -26.89
CA MET A 43 -18.69 -9.25 -25.60
C MET A 43 -19.28 -7.85 -25.73
N GLU A 44 -18.64 -6.95 -26.48
CA GLU A 44 -19.14 -5.60 -26.75
C GLU A 44 -20.50 -5.63 -27.47
N GLU A 45 -20.65 -6.51 -28.46
CA GLU A 45 -21.90 -6.73 -29.21
C GLU A 45 -23.03 -7.25 -28.29
N GLU A 46 -22.74 -8.23 -27.42
CA GLU A 46 -23.71 -8.81 -26.50
C GLU A 46 -24.10 -7.88 -25.35
N LEU A 47 -23.15 -7.09 -24.84
CA LEU A 47 -23.40 -6.08 -23.81
C LEU A 47 -24.04 -4.81 -24.38
N GLY A 48 -24.04 -4.65 -25.72
CA GLY A 48 -24.57 -3.48 -26.40
C GLY A 48 -23.77 -2.19 -26.10
N ALA A 49 -22.51 -2.33 -25.67
CA ALA A 49 -21.66 -1.22 -25.25
C ALA A 49 -20.22 -1.45 -25.70
N GLN A 50 -19.58 -0.37 -26.15
CA GLN A 50 -18.16 -0.39 -26.48
C GLN A 50 -17.35 -0.28 -25.20
N LEU A 51 -16.53 -1.29 -24.90
CA LEU A 51 -15.70 -1.36 -23.70
C LEU A 51 -14.28 -0.81 -23.96
N LEU A 52 -13.81 -0.90 -25.21
CA LEU A 52 -12.47 -0.45 -25.62
C LEU A 52 -12.51 0.52 -26.79
N ASN A 53 -11.72 1.59 -26.71
CA ASN A 53 -11.44 2.49 -27.81
C ASN A 53 -10.33 1.90 -28.69
N ARG A 54 -10.71 1.52 -29.91
CA ARG A 54 -9.79 0.93 -30.90
C ARG A 54 -9.20 2.03 -31.79
N SER A 55 -8.38 2.93 -31.21
CA SER A 55 -7.58 3.87 -32.01
C SER A 55 -6.27 3.23 -32.45
N THR A 56 -5.75 3.59 -33.63
CA THR A 56 -4.52 3.02 -34.21
C THR A 56 -3.23 3.38 -33.46
N ARG A 57 -3.30 4.19 -32.39
CA ARG A 57 -2.11 4.64 -31.64
C ARG A 57 -2.04 4.18 -30.19
N ARG A 58 -3.12 3.72 -29.56
CA ARG A 58 -3.14 3.16 -28.19
C ARG A 58 -4.48 2.50 -27.89
N LEU A 59 -4.44 1.39 -27.14
CA LEU A 59 -5.62 0.79 -26.51
C LEU A 59 -6.02 1.66 -25.32
N SER A 60 -7.27 2.14 -25.28
CA SER A 60 -7.82 2.78 -24.09
C SER A 60 -9.19 2.20 -23.75
N VAL A 61 -9.52 2.19 -22.46
CA VAL A 61 -10.78 1.66 -21.93
C VAL A 61 -11.81 2.78 -21.89
N THR A 62 -13.06 2.49 -22.26
CA THR A 62 -14.17 3.45 -22.09
C THR A 62 -14.58 3.55 -20.61
N GLU A 63 -15.39 4.53 -20.25
CA GLU A 63 -15.94 4.63 -18.89
C GLU A 63 -16.76 3.38 -18.53
N VAL A 64 -17.65 2.95 -19.43
CA VAL A 64 -18.43 1.70 -19.28
C VAL A 64 -17.51 0.47 -19.23
N GLY A 65 -16.43 0.46 -20.02
CA GLY A 65 -15.42 -0.59 -19.98
C GLY A 65 -14.68 -0.66 -18.65
N ARG A 66 -14.48 0.48 -17.98
CA ARG A 66 -13.86 0.58 -16.66
C ARG A 66 -14.78 0.00 -15.59
N ASP A 67 -16.04 0.42 -15.57
CA ASP A 67 -17.04 -0.11 -14.63
C ASP A 67 -17.25 -1.62 -14.81
N TYR A 68 -17.26 -2.09 -16.07
CA TYR A 68 -17.34 -3.51 -16.38
C TYR A 68 -16.09 -4.26 -15.91
N PHE A 69 -14.90 -3.69 -16.11
CA PHE A 69 -13.64 -4.27 -15.66
C PHE A 69 -13.62 -4.49 -14.15
N GLU A 70 -13.97 -3.48 -13.36
CA GLU A 70 -14.01 -3.58 -11.89
C GLU A 70 -14.92 -4.74 -11.44
N ARG A 71 -16.13 -4.81 -12.00
CA ARG A 71 -17.10 -5.86 -11.70
C ARG A 71 -16.62 -7.24 -12.15
N ALA A 72 -16.03 -7.33 -13.33
CA ALA A 72 -15.50 -8.57 -13.87
C ALA A 72 -14.35 -9.13 -13.01
N VAL A 73 -13.43 -8.28 -12.54
CA VAL A 73 -12.36 -8.69 -11.63
C VAL A 73 -12.93 -9.27 -10.33
N CYS A 74 -13.94 -8.60 -9.75
CA CYS A 74 -14.61 -9.09 -8.54
C CYS A 74 -15.32 -10.44 -8.77
N ILE A 75 -16.02 -10.61 -9.88
CA ILE A 75 -16.72 -11.86 -10.24
C ILE A 75 -15.74 -13.00 -10.44
N LEU A 76 -14.66 -12.78 -11.20
CA LEU A 76 -13.64 -13.78 -11.46
C LEU A 76 -12.93 -14.20 -10.17
N SER A 77 -12.62 -13.24 -9.30
CA SER A 77 -12.03 -13.51 -7.99
C SER A 77 -12.98 -14.35 -7.13
N ALA A 78 -14.27 -14.05 -7.13
CA ALA A 78 -15.27 -14.82 -6.40
C ALA A 78 -15.44 -16.24 -6.96
N ALA A 79 -15.40 -16.41 -8.29
CA ALA A 79 -15.47 -17.72 -8.93
C ALA A 79 -14.23 -18.59 -8.65
N ASP A 80 -13.04 -18.00 -8.76
CA ASP A 80 -11.77 -18.67 -8.44
C ASP A 80 -11.74 -19.10 -6.97
N ALA A 81 -12.27 -18.25 -6.10
CA ALA A 81 -12.36 -18.56 -4.69
C ALA A 81 -13.46 -19.56 -4.34
N ALA A 82 -14.58 -19.61 -5.07
CA ALA A 82 -15.58 -20.66 -4.92
C ALA A 82 -14.99 -22.03 -5.29
N ALA A 83 -14.20 -22.09 -6.36
CA ALA A 83 -13.42 -23.28 -6.71
C ALA A 83 -12.37 -23.61 -5.63
N ALA A 84 -11.69 -22.60 -5.09
CA ALA A 84 -10.72 -22.78 -4.02
C ALA A 84 -11.35 -23.19 -2.67
N ALA A 85 -12.59 -22.78 -2.40
CA ALA A 85 -13.34 -23.15 -1.19
C ALA A 85 -13.73 -24.62 -1.17
N VAL A 86 -13.95 -25.23 -2.33
CA VAL A 86 -14.11 -26.70 -2.44
C VAL A 86 -12.77 -27.41 -2.24
N ALA A 87 -11.65 -26.76 -2.59
CA ALA A 87 -10.30 -27.31 -2.44
C ALA A 87 -9.64 -27.05 -1.07
N GLN A 88 -10.37 -26.45 -0.11
CA GLN A 88 -9.80 -25.75 1.05
C GLN A 88 -9.32 -26.61 2.21
N GLN A 89 -9.13 -27.93 2.05
CA GLN A 89 -8.44 -28.75 3.05
C GLN A 89 -6.95 -28.97 2.79
N THR A 90 -6.37 -28.55 1.66
CA THR A 90 -4.95 -28.92 1.37
C THR A 90 -4.18 -28.05 0.36
N GLN A 91 -4.67 -26.89 -0.07
CA GLN A 91 -3.91 -26.11 -1.08
C GLN A 91 -2.87 -25.17 -0.45
N LYS A 92 -1.60 -25.50 -0.69
CA LYS A 92 -0.45 -24.62 -0.41
C LYS A 92 -0.49 -23.35 -1.28
N PRO A 93 -0.06 -22.18 -0.76
CA PRO A 93 0.13 -20.97 -1.54
C PRO A 93 0.95 -21.20 -2.82
N LYS A 94 0.49 -20.69 -3.97
CA LYS A 94 1.21 -20.76 -5.25
C LYS A 94 0.84 -19.63 -6.18
N GLY A 95 1.68 -19.38 -7.19
CA GLY A 95 1.45 -18.38 -8.23
C GLY A 95 2.00 -16.99 -7.89
N ARG A 96 1.72 -16.00 -8.74
CA ARG A 96 2.19 -14.62 -8.55
C ARG A 96 1.33 -13.88 -7.53
N LEU A 97 1.97 -13.25 -6.54
CA LEU A 97 1.39 -12.34 -5.56
C LEU A 97 1.90 -10.91 -5.85
N LYS A 98 1.01 -10.00 -6.23
CA LYS A 98 1.33 -8.58 -6.43
C LYS A 98 1.04 -7.77 -5.17
N VAL A 99 2.09 -7.21 -4.56
CA VAL A 99 2.01 -6.45 -3.30
C VAL A 99 2.37 -4.99 -3.55
N THR A 100 1.62 -4.06 -2.96
CA THR A 100 2.03 -2.66 -2.88
C THR A 100 2.14 -2.21 -1.43
N ALA A 101 3.08 -1.31 -1.15
CA ALA A 101 3.22 -0.69 0.17
C ALA A 101 3.72 0.76 0.05
N GLY A 102 3.62 1.55 1.13
CA GLY A 102 4.24 2.88 1.18
C GLY A 102 5.75 2.78 0.96
N ALA A 103 6.38 3.78 0.34
CA ALA A 103 7.77 3.69 -0.12
C ALA A 103 8.75 3.34 1.02
N GLU A 104 8.63 4.05 2.14
CA GLU A 104 9.52 3.89 3.29
C GLU A 104 9.17 2.67 4.14
N PHE A 105 7.89 2.45 4.42
CA PHE A 105 7.46 1.28 5.20
C PHE A 105 7.67 -0.04 4.46
N GLY A 106 7.45 0.00 3.13
CA GLY A 106 7.64 -1.12 2.24
C GLY A 106 9.07 -1.66 2.28
N THR A 107 10.04 -0.75 2.16
CA THR A 107 11.48 -1.05 2.13
C THR A 107 12.13 -1.22 3.50
N THR A 108 11.42 -0.92 4.59
CA THR A 108 11.95 -1.08 5.97
C THR A 108 11.34 -2.27 6.71
N ARG A 109 10.15 -2.75 6.28
CA ARG A 109 9.37 -3.75 7.01
C ARG A 109 8.75 -4.81 6.10
N VAL A 110 8.07 -4.38 5.03
CA VAL A 110 7.26 -5.30 4.21
C VAL A 110 8.13 -6.25 3.39
N ASP A 111 9.30 -5.79 2.93
CA ASP A 111 10.31 -6.62 2.27
C ASP A 111 10.77 -7.82 3.13
N GLY A 112 10.94 -7.61 4.44
CA GLY A 112 11.22 -8.68 5.40
C GLY A 112 10.11 -9.72 5.49
N TRP A 113 8.84 -9.28 5.47
CA TRP A 113 7.68 -10.19 5.42
C TRP A 113 7.63 -10.97 4.10
N ILE A 114 7.91 -10.30 2.98
CA ILE A 114 7.97 -10.93 1.67
C ILE A 114 9.09 -11.99 1.61
N ALA A 115 10.27 -11.67 2.16
CA ALA A 115 11.39 -12.60 2.22
C ALA A 115 11.05 -13.86 3.02
N GLU A 116 10.38 -13.71 4.17
CA GLU A 116 9.88 -14.85 4.95
C GLU A 116 8.79 -15.63 4.20
N PHE A 117 7.88 -14.94 3.50
CA PHE A 117 6.83 -15.60 2.74
C PHE A 117 7.37 -16.43 1.57
N LEU A 118 8.35 -15.90 0.83
CA LEU A 118 9.03 -16.61 -0.25
C LEU A 118 9.81 -17.83 0.27
N ARG A 119 10.37 -17.76 1.48
CA ARG A 119 11.06 -18.90 2.13
C ARG A 119 10.09 -20.01 2.53
N THR A 120 8.92 -19.66 3.04
CA THR A 120 7.92 -20.62 3.53
C THR A 120 6.97 -21.12 2.43
N SER A 121 6.84 -20.37 1.33
CA SER A 121 5.95 -20.67 0.19
C SER A 121 6.71 -20.66 -1.14
N PRO A 122 7.56 -21.67 -1.42
CA PRO A 122 8.46 -21.66 -2.58
C PRO A 122 7.77 -21.71 -3.96
N ALA A 123 6.48 -22.04 -4.00
CA ALA A 123 5.67 -22.04 -5.22
C ALA A 123 5.06 -20.65 -5.54
N VAL A 124 5.33 -19.65 -4.71
CA VAL A 124 4.87 -18.26 -4.89
C VAL A 124 5.99 -17.43 -5.51
N THR A 125 5.64 -16.57 -6.46
CA THR A 125 6.49 -15.46 -6.89
C THR A 125 5.86 -14.15 -6.43
N VAL A 126 6.67 -13.13 -6.13
CA VAL A 126 6.17 -11.84 -5.64
C VAL A 126 6.59 -10.73 -6.59
N GLU A 127 5.64 -9.84 -6.92
CA GLU A 127 5.88 -8.58 -7.60
C GLU A 127 5.53 -7.44 -6.65
N THR A 128 6.43 -6.48 -6.46
CA THR A 128 6.26 -5.40 -5.49
C THR A 128 6.27 -4.03 -6.13
N GLU A 129 5.36 -3.15 -5.70
CA GLU A 129 5.45 -1.71 -5.95
C GLU A 129 5.46 -0.92 -4.64
N TYR A 130 6.57 -0.27 -4.34
CA TYR A 130 6.71 0.63 -3.20
C TYR A 130 6.42 2.07 -3.64
N THR A 131 5.26 2.58 -3.23
CA THR A 131 4.77 3.87 -3.70
C THR A 131 3.87 4.55 -2.67
N ASN A 132 4.01 5.88 -2.60
CA ASN A 132 3.17 6.76 -1.79
C ASN A 132 1.99 7.32 -2.59
N ARG A 133 1.84 6.95 -3.87
CA ARG A 133 0.66 7.27 -4.67
C ARG A 133 -0.55 6.48 -4.19
N VAL A 134 -1.74 6.99 -4.46
CA VAL A 134 -2.97 6.19 -4.34
C VAL A 134 -2.94 5.18 -5.49
N VAL A 135 -2.89 3.90 -5.15
CA VAL A 135 -2.89 2.78 -6.10
C VAL A 135 -4.29 2.22 -6.16
N ASP A 136 -4.81 2.04 -7.36
CA ASP A 136 -6.10 1.40 -7.56
C ASP A 136 -5.91 -0.12 -7.51
N ILE A 137 -6.28 -0.71 -6.38
CA ILE A 137 -6.01 -2.14 -6.11
C ILE A 137 -6.67 -3.03 -7.16
N ILE A 138 -7.87 -2.67 -7.61
CA ILE A 138 -8.67 -3.47 -8.55
C ILE A 138 -8.11 -3.29 -9.97
N HIS A 139 -7.96 -2.05 -10.43
CA HIS A 139 -7.49 -1.76 -11.79
C HIS A 139 -6.06 -2.16 -12.06
N GLU A 140 -5.19 -2.07 -11.06
CA GLU A 140 -3.78 -2.37 -11.22
C GLU A 140 -3.44 -3.84 -10.90
N GLY A 141 -4.47 -4.65 -10.63
CA GLY A 141 -4.36 -6.08 -10.36
C GLY A 141 -3.47 -6.38 -9.15
N VAL A 142 -3.54 -5.54 -8.12
CA VAL A 142 -2.81 -5.70 -6.87
C VAL A 142 -3.58 -6.68 -5.99
N ASP A 143 -2.90 -7.73 -5.53
CA ASP A 143 -3.51 -8.73 -4.65
C ASP A 143 -3.63 -8.19 -3.21
N VAL A 144 -2.59 -7.50 -2.72
CA VAL A 144 -2.55 -6.92 -1.35
C VAL A 144 -1.86 -5.56 -1.33
N ALA A 145 -2.49 -4.57 -0.72
CA ALA A 145 -1.89 -3.28 -0.39
C ALA A 145 -1.65 -3.14 1.12
N ILE A 146 -0.42 -2.84 1.52
CA ILE A 146 -0.06 -2.51 2.90
C ILE A 146 -0.07 -0.99 3.05
N ARG A 147 -1.01 -0.47 3.86
CA ARG A 147 -1.25 0.96 4.01
C ARG A 147 -1.17 1.39 5.47
N ILE A 148 -0.42 2.47 5.72
CA ILE A 148 -0.37 3.16 7.00
C ILE A 148 -1.40 4.28 6.99
N GLY A 149 -2.20 4.36 8.03
CA GLY A 149 -3.22 5.40 8.21
C GLY A 149 -4.62 4.83 8.26
N ASP A 150 -5.54 5.73 8.58
CA ASP A 150 -6.97 5.44 8.53
C ASP A 150 -7.39 5.18 7.08
N LEU A 151 -8.26 4.18 6.91
CA LEU A 151 -8.79 3.83 5.61
C LEU A 151 -9.97 4.73 5.26
N ALA A 152 -10.02 5.16 4.00
CA ALA A 152 -11.23 5.77 3.47
C ALA A 152 -12.33 4.71 3.34
N ASN A 153 -13.60 5.14 3.44
CA ASN A 153 -14.72 4.26 3.10
C ASN A 153 -14.58 3.81 1.65
N SER A 154 -14.47 2.49 1.45
CA SER A 154 -14.40 1.86 0.13
C SER A 154 -15.06 0.49 0.20
N GLU A 155 -15.37 -0.09 -0.95
CA GLU A 155 -15.87 -1.47 -1.03
C GLU A 155 -14.78 -2.53 -0.79
N LEU A 156 -13.52 -2.09 -0.63
CA LEU A 156 -12.39 -2.97 -0.39
C LEU A 156 -12.44 -3.56 1.02
N SER A 157 -11.99 -4.80 1.14
CA SER A 157 -11.80 -5.44 2.44
C SER A 157 -10.45 -5.05 3.03
N ALA A 158 -10.38 -4.95 4.36
CA ALA A 158 -9.15 -4.65 5.06
C ALA A 158 -9.00 -5.48 6.34
N ARG A 159 -7.74 -5.79 6.69
CA ARG A 159 -7.35 -6.40 7.95
C ARG A 159 -6.29 -5.55 8.63
N LYS A 160 -6.53 -5.18 9.88
CA LYS A 160 -5.54 -4.48 10.72
C LYS A 160 -4.38 -5.44 11.02
N LEU A 161 -3.17 -5.00 10.72
CA LEU A 161 -1.93 -5.73 11.01
C LEU A 161 -1.34 -5.30 12.35
N GLY A 162 -1.45 -4.01 12.68
CA GLY A 162 -0.94 -3.44 13.92
C GLY A 162 -0.98 -1.92 13.87
N GLU A 163 -0.11 -1.27 14.66
CA GLU A 163 -0.01 0.19 14.73
C GLU A 163 1.46 0.63 14.74
N VAL A 164 1.74 1.73 14.05
CA VAL A 164 3.03 2.42 14.11
C VAL A 164 2.96 3.51 15.16
N ARG A 165 3.88 3.45 16.12
CA ARG A 165 4.09 4.50 17.12
C ARG A 165 5.16 5.48 16.67
N TYR A 166 5.02 6.72 17.09
CA TYR A 166 5.94 7.81 16.75
C TYR A 166 6.57 8.39 18.02
N GLY A 167 7.65 9.12 17.84
CA GLY A 167 8.28 9.96 18.87
C GLY A 167 8.92 11.18 18.24
N LEU A 168 9.36 12.11 19.09
CA LEU A 168 10.20 13.24 18.69
C LEU A 168 11.66 12.92 18.99
N TYR A 169 12.53 13.27 18.05
CA TYR A 169 13.95 12.93 18.10
C TYR A 169 14.80 14.10 17.63
N ALA A 170 16.01 14.21 18.15
CA ALA A 170 17.05 15.11 17.67
C ALA A 170 18.42 14.46 17.88
N SER A 171 19.45 14.93 17.17
CA SER A 171 20.82 14.49 17.49
C SER A 171 21.30 15.11 18.81
N PRO A 172 22.19 14.43 19.55
CA PRO A 172 22.83 15.00 20.73
C PRO A 172 23.53 16.34 20.44
N ASP A 173 24.14 16.46 19.27
CA ASP A 173 24.92 17.62 18.85
C ASP A 173 24.04 18.85 18.61
N TYR A 174 22.85 18.67 18.04
CA TYR A 174 21.84 19.73 17.98
C TYR A 174 21.42 20.17 19.39
N LEU A 175 21.09 19.21 20.26
CA LEU A 175 20.60 19.48 21.61
C LEU A 175 21.63 20.23 22.49
N ARG A 176 22.93 19.97 22.32
CA ARG A 176 23.98 20.69 23.05
C ARG A 176 24.09 22.18 22.69
N ARG A 177 23.67 22.56 21.47
CA ARG A 177 23.77 23.93 20.95
C ARG A 177 22.46 24.71 21.06
N ALA A 178 21.34 23.99 21.11
CA ALA A 178 20.01 24.57 21.12
C ALA A 178 19.60 25.06 22.53
N ALA A 179 18.50 25.82 22.59
CA ALA A 179 17.87 26.18 23.86
C ALA A 179 17.43 24.91 24.64
N PRO A 180 17.30 24.98 25.97
CA PRO A 180 16.76 23.86 26.75
C PRO A 180 15.36 23.46 26.28
N LEU A 181 15.14 22.16 26.07
CA LEU A 181 13.86 21.57 25.68
C LEU A 181 13.26 20.76 26.83
N ARG A 182 12.36 21.35 27.62
CA ARG A 182 11.76 20.73 28.81
C ARG A 182 10.27 20.48 28.64
N GLU A 183 9.58 21.39 27.97
CA GLU A 183 8.15 21.32 27.73
C GLU A 183 7.81 21.56 26.26
N ILE A 184 6.57 21.26 25.89
CA ILE A 184 6.13 21.37 24.50
C ILE A 184 6.19 22.82 23.97
N ALA A 185 6.00 23.82 24.84
CA ALA A 185 6.08 25.24 24.47
C ALA A 185 7.49 25.65 24.01
N ASP A 186 8.54 24.97 24.50
CA ASP A 186 9.92 25.24 24.13
C ASP A 186 10.18 24.98 22.63
N LEU A 187 9.38 24.14 21.96
CA LEU A 187 9.50 23.86 20.53
C LEU A 187 9.50 25.14 19.66
N THR A 188 8.88 26.21 20.14
CA THR A 188 8.88 27.53 19.48
C THR A 188 10.29 28.12 19.29
N HIS A 189 11.27 27.67 20.06
CA HIS A 189 12.68 28.08 19.99
C HIS A 189 13.57 27.09 19.23
N HIS A 190 12.98 26.06 18.64
CA HIS A 190 13.72 25.00 17.95
C HIS A 190 13.42 24.95 16.45
N ASP A 191 14.45 24.59 15.70
CA ASP A 191 14.32 24.19 14.31
C ASP A 191 13.56 22.87 14.22
N LEU A 192 12.49 22.85 13.42
CA LEU A 192 11.68 21.66 13.20
C LEU A 192 11.87 21.12 11.78
N ILE A 193 11.93 19.79 11.68
CA ILE A 193 11.98 19.03 10.43
C ILE A 193 10.68 18.27 10.30
N MET A 194 9.78 18.74 9.43
CA MET A 194 8.42 18.19 9.32
C MET A 194 8.24 17.34 8.06
N HIS A 195 7.78 16.10 8.26
CA HIS A 195 7.23 15.29 7.19
C HIS A 195 5.84 15.81 6.80
N THR A 196 5.71 16.38 5.61
CA THR A 196 4.49 17.02 5.10
C THR A 196 4.12 16.41 3.74
N PRO A 197 3.47 15.24 3.72
CA PRO A 197 3.13 14.58 2.46
C PRO A 197 2.09 15.36 1.65
N ARG A 198 1.20 16.12 2.31
CA ARG A 198 0.21 17.02 1.71
C ARG A 198 -0.14 18.16 2.67
N GLY A 199 -0.46 19.34 2.13
CA GLY A 199 -0.99 20.48 2.91
C GLY A 199 0.09 21.27 3.65
N ARG A 200 -0.33 22.01 4.69
CA ARG A 200 0.58 22.78 5.54
C ARG A 200 1.28 21.87 6.55
N PRO A 201 2.59 22.06 6.80
CA PRO A 201 3.32 21.32 7.83
C PRO A 201 2.66 21.51 9.19
N SER A 202 2.36 20.42 9.88
CA SER A 202 1.90 20.49 11.27
C SER A 202 2.12 19.16 11.98
N TRP A 203 2.39 19.22 13.28
CA TRP A 203 2.30 18.07 14.17
C TRP A 203 1.06 18.18 15.05
N THR A 204 0.39 17.06 15.26
CA THR A 204 -0.58 16.90 16.35
C THR A 204 0.05 15.95 17.36
N LEU A 205 0.45 16.49 18.50
CA LEU A 205 1.10 15.76 19.58
C LEU A 205 0.11 15.52 20.71
N VAL A 206 0.16 14.34 21.31
CA VAL A 206 -0.74 13.89 22.37
C VAL A 206 0.09 13.44 23.56
N ASN A 207 -0.36 13.83 24.75
CA ASN A 207 0.15 13.39 26.05
C ASN A 207 -1.06 13.15 26.98
N GLY A 208 -1.45 11.89 27.16
CA GLY A 208 -2.67 11.52 27.89
C GLY A 208 -3.92 12.15 27.27
N SER A 209 -4.63 12.98 28.03
CA SER A 209 -5.80 13.73 27.56
C SER A 209 -5.45 15.04 26.83
N ARG A 210 -4.20 15.50 26.91
CA ARG A 210 -3.75 16.75 26.27
C ARG A 210 -3.41 16.51 24.82
N THR A 211 -3.81 17.44 23.96
CA THR A 211 -3.46 17.48 22.54
C THR A 211 -2.98 18.87 22.18
N GLU A 212 -1.82 18.96 21.55
CA GLU A 212 -1.21 20.23 21.12
C GLU A 212 -0.95 20.15 19.61
N ARG A 213 -1.26 21.25 18.92
CA ARG A 213 -1.00 21.39 17.49
C ARG A 213 0.19 22.31 17.30
N ILE A 214 1.24 21.81 16.67
CA ILE A 214 2.44 22.58 16.33
C ILE A 214 2.38 22.88 14.84
N ASP A 215 2.12 24.14 14.48
CA ASP A 215 1.99 24.62 13.10
C ASP A 215 2.98 25.74 12.75
N GLN A 216 4.00 25.94 13.61
CA GLN A 216 5.11 26.84 13.31
C GLN A 216 5.82 26.42 12.01
N LEU A 217 6.34 27.42 11.29
CA LEU A 217 7.05 27.19 10.05
C LEU A 217 8.29 26.32 10.31
N PRO A 218 8.38 25.11 9.72
CA PRO A 218 9.55 24.27 9.92
C PRO A 218 10.75 24.83 9.17
N ARG A 219 11.95 24.61 9.69
CA ARG A 219 13.20 24.89 8.98
C ARG A 219 13.31 24.03 7.72
N CYS A 220 12.78 22.81 7.78
CA CYS A 220 12.76 21.90 6.65
C CYS A 220 11.43 21.15 6.57
N SER A 221 10.80 21.16 5.39
CA SER A 221 9.58 20.38 5.12
C SER A 221 9.83 19.41 3.98
N LEU A 222 9.52 18.13 4.21
CA LEU A 222 9.89 17.03 3.31
C LEU A 222 8.72 16.07 3.15
N ASN A 223 8.61 15.40 2.01
CA ASN A 223 7.58 14.38 1.78
C ASN A 223 8.09 12.95 2.05
N ASN A 224 9.31 12.79 2.58
CA ASN A 224 9.96 11.52 2.83
C ASN A 224 10.54 11.43 4.25
N THR A 225 10.17 10.37 4.97
CA THR A 225 10.55 10.19 6.39
C THR A 225 12.02 9.84 6.57
N ILE A 226 12.61 9.10 5.62
CA ILE A 226 14.05 8.77 5.63
C ILE A 226 14.87 10.06 5.48
N ALA A 227 14.47 10.93 4.56
CA ALA A 227 15.10 12.24 4.38
C ALA A 227 14.98 13.09 5.66
N ALA A 228 13.81 13.11 6.31
CA ALA A 228 13.60 13.84 7.56
C ALA A 228 14.52 13.32 8.70
N ARG A 229 14.67 12.00 8.83
CA ARG A 229 15.63 11.41 9.77
C ARG A 229 17.06 11.84 9.47
N ASN A 230 17.47 11.82 8.19
CA ASN A 230 18.82 12.20 7.79
C ASN A 230 19.12 13.68 8.12
N MET A 231 18.13 14.57 8.01
CA MET A 231 18.28 15.97 8.42
C MET A 231 18.49 16.10 9.94
N ALA A 232 17.82 15.29 10.76
CA ALA A 232 18.01 15.29 12.21
C ALA A 232 19.39 14.74 12.61
N LEU A 233 19.86 13.70 11.92
CA LEU A 233 21.22 13.16 12.07
C LEU A 233 22.31 14.16 11.63
N ALA A 234 21.96 15.11 10.76
CA ALA A 234 22.83 16.23 10.36
C ALA A 234 22.69 17.45 11.28
N ASP A 235 22.13 17.27 12.48
CA ASP A 235 21.95 18.28 13.52
C ASP A 235 21.08 19.48 13.14
N LEU A 236 20.14 19.32 12.21
CA LEU A 236 19.38 20.46 11.69
C LEU A 236 18.14 20.81 12.51
N GLY A 237 17.72 19.96 13.43
CA GLY A 237 16.51 20.19 14.22
C GLY A 237 15.88 18.95 14.85
N ILE A 238 14.69 19.16 15.39
CA ILE A 238 13.83 18.12 15.96
C ILE A 238 12.95 17.54 14.85
N VAL A 239 12.79 16.22 14.84
CA VAL A 239 11.99 15.47 13.87
C VAL A 239 11.00 14.55 14.57
N GLN A 240 9.81 14.36 13.97
CA GLN A 240 8.89 13.29 14.35
C GLN A 240 9.15 12.05 13.48
N LEU A 241 9.51 10.92 14.10
CA LEU A 241 9.80 9.67 13.39
C LEU A 241 8.98 8.51 13.93
N PRO A 242 8.68 7.49 13.10
CA PRO A 242 8.28 6.19 13.59
C PRO A 242 9.34 5.60 14.52
N GLN A 243 8.94 5.00 15.64
CA GLN A 243 9.86 4.43 16.62
C GLN A 243 10.79 3.38 15.99
N TYR A 244 10.27 2.58 15.06
CA TYR A 244 11.07 1.57 14.37
C TYR A 244 12.20 2.15 13.51
N MET A 245 12.10 3.41 13.05
CA MET A 245 13.15 4.07 12.28
C MET A 245 14.19 4.74 13.18
N ALA A 246 13.84 5.02 14.43
CA ALA A 246 14.72 5.64 15.41
C ALA A 246 15.46 4.61 16.27
N ALA A 247 14.95 3.36 16.38
CA ALA A 247 15.45 2.33 17.30
C ALA A 247 16.97 2.15 17.25
N SER A 248 17.55 1.85 16.09
CA SER A 248 19.01 1.68 15.94
C SER A 248 19.78 2.95 16.28
N HIS A 249 19.24 4.13 15.95
CA HIS A 249 19.90 5.40 16.25
C HIS A 249 19.88 5.76 17.74
N LEU A 250 18.88 5.30 18.48
CA LEU A 250 18.85 5.41 19.94
C LEU A 250 19.88 4.48 20.57
N GLU A 251 20.01 3.25 20.06
CA GLU A 251 21.01 2.28 20.50
C GLU A 251 22.44 2.79 20.24
N ASP A 252 22.67 3.37 19.05
CA ASP A 252 23.95 3.93 18.65
C ASP A 252 24.25 5.33 19.25
N GLY A 253 23.28 5.93 19.97
CA GLY A 253 23.40 7.27 20.53
C GLY A 253 23.49 8.40 19.49
N THR A 254 23.11 8.15 18.24
CA THR A 254 23.11 9.15 17.16
C THR A 254 21.83 9.98 17.12
N LEU A 255 20.76 9.50 17.74
CA LEU A 255 19.57 10.27 18.06
C LEU A 255 19.21 10.10 19.54
N GLU A 256 18.60 11.12 20.11
CA GLU A 256 17.98 11.11 21.43
C GLU A 256 16.48 11.37 21.28
N ARG A 257 15.68 10.66 22.08
CA ARG A 257 14.23 10.93 22.16
C ARG A 257 13.99 12.13 23.06
N VAL A 258 13.23 13.10 22.56
CA VAL A 258 12.87 14.32 23.30
C VAL A 258 11.39 14.38 23.58
N LEU A 259 10.99 15.16 24.58
CA LEU A 259 9.59 15.33 25.01
C LEU A 259 8.88 13.97 25.14
N LEU A 260 9.42 13.07 25.98
CA LEU A 260 9.09 11.64 26.02
C LEU A 260 7.59 11.33 26.06
N ASP A 261 6.81 12.15 26.75
CA ASP A 261 5.37 11.98 26.94
C ASP A 261 4.52 12.48 25.76
N TRP A 262 5.14 13.19 24.81
CA TRP A 262 4.48 13.75 23.63
C TRP A 262 4.80 12.95 22.38
N ALA A 263 3.75 12.45 21.71
CA ALA A 263 3.88 11.73 20.46
C ALA A 263 2.67 11.94 19.56
N ARG A 264 2.78 11.58 18.28
CA ARG A 264 1.60 11.38 17.44
C ARG A 264 0.77 10.22 18.00
N LYS A 265 -0.55 10.28 17.84
CA LYS A 265 -1.40 9.10 18.04
C LYS A 265 -0.87 7.91 17.23
N PRO A 266 -0.89 6.67 17.78
CA PRO A 266 -0.55 5.48 17.02
C PRO A 266 -1.35 5.42 15.72
N VAL A 267 -0.67 5.00 14.65
CA VAL A 267 -1.24 5.03 13.31
C VAL A 267 -1.46 3.60 12.85
N PRO A 268 -2.69 3.19 12.53
CA PRO A 268 -2.95 1.82 12.19
C PRO A 268 -2.30 1.45 10.86
N VAL A 269 -1.91 0.19 10.73
CA VAL A 269 -1.44 -0.42 9.49
C VAL A 269 -2.42 -1.50 9.07
N HIS A 270 -2.81 -1.47 7.81
CA HIS A 270 -3.79 -2.38 7.25
C HIS A 270 -3.24 -3.11 6.03
N ALA A 271 -3.58 -4.38 5.88
CA ALA A 271 -3.61 -5.06 4.60
C ALA A 271 -4.96 -4.84 3.96
N VAL A 272 -4.99 -4.32 2.72
CA VAL A 272 -6.20 -4.00 1.95
C VAL A 272 -6.21 -4.83 0.67
N PHE A 273 -7.36 -5.40 0.32
CA PHE A 273 -7.54 -6.33 -0.80
C PHE A 273 -9.00 -6.32 -1.27
N ALA A 274 -9.25 -6.77 -2.51
CA ALA A 274 -10.56 -6.62 -3.16
C ALA A 274 -11.73 -7.30 -2.39
N SER A 275 -11.53 -8.51 -1.85
CA SER A 275 -12.60 -9.21 -1.11
C SER A 275 -12.07 -10.16 -0.04
N SER A 276 -12.69 -10.13 1.14
CA SER A 276 -12.41 -11.00 2.29
C SER A 276 -13.13 -12.34 2.27
N ARG A 277 -14.30 -12.43 1.62
CA ARG A 277 -15.12 -13.67 1.63
C ARG A 277 -14.43 -14.85 0.95
N TYR A 278 -13.45 -14.55 0.10
CA TYR A 278 -13.01 -15.42 -0.98
C TYR A 278 -11.55 -15.12 -1.33
N MET A 279 -10.71 -15.17 -0.30
CA MET A 279 -9.30 -14.80 -0.40
C MET A 279 -8.45 -15.97 -0.91
N ASP A 280 -7.70 -15.73 -2.00
CA ASP A 280 -6.71 -16.67 -2.56
C ASP A 280 -5.74 -17.14 -1.44
N PRO A 281 -5.42 -18.44 -1.34
CA PRO A 281 -4.47 -18.97 -0.35
C PRO A 281 -3.15 -18.19 -0.25
N LYS A 282 -2.63 -17.66 -1.36
CA LYS A 282 -1.39 -16.85 -1.34
C LYS A 282 -1.57 -15.51 -0.64
N VAL A 283 -2.74 -14.87 -0.82
CA VAL A 283 -3.09 -13.61 -0.17
C VAL A 283 -3.32 -13.83 1.31
N ARG A 284 -4.11 -14.86 1.65
CA ARG A 284 -4.37 -15.22 3.04
C ARG A 284 -3.09 -15.54 3.79
N GLY A 285 -2.26 -16.43 3.22
CA GLY A 285 -0.98 -16.81 3.81
C GLY A 285 -0.06 -15.62 4.04
N PHE A 286 0.05 -14.70 3.06
CA PHE A 286 0.87 -13.50 3.22
C PHE A 286 0.32 -12.56 4.30
N VAL A 287 -0.99 -12.34 4.35
CA VAL A 287 -1.63 -11.47 5.36
C VAL A 287 -1.50 -12.08 6.76
N ASP A 288 -1.70 -13.38 6.92
CA ASP A 288 -1.51 -14.08 8.21
C ASP A 288 -0.07 -13.99 8.68
N LEU A 289 0.90 -14.20 7.78
CA LEU A 289 2.31 -14.01 8.07
C LEU A 289 2.62 -12.56 8.48
N ALA A 290 2.10 -11.58 7.75
CA ALA A 290 2.31 -10.16 8.04
C ALA A 290 1.74 -9.78 9.41
N VAL A 291 0.61 -10.35 9.83
CA VAL A 291 0.08 -10.18 11.19
C VAL A 291 1.03 -10.79 12.23
N ALA A 292 1.51 -12.01 12.00
CA ALA A 292 2.40 -12.70 12.93
C ALA A 292 3.77 -12.01 13.08
N LEU A 293 4.27 -11.39 12.00
CA LEU A 293 5.55 -10.68 11.97
C LEU A 293 5.42 -9.18 12.27
N PHE A 294 4.21 -8.67 12.48
CA PHE A 294 4.04 -7.27 12.84
C PHE A 294 4.64 -7.06 14.23
N PRO A 295 5.62 -6.16 14.40
CA PRO A 295 6.22 -5.92 15.70
C PRO A 295 5.17 -5.35 16.66
N ASN A 296 5.09 -5.92 17.87
CA ASN A 296 4.28 -5.39 18.97
C ASN A 296 4.71 -3.96 19.35
#